data_AF-A0A6A6ZTC7-F1
#
_entry.id   AF-A0A6A6ZTC7-F1
#
_cell.length_a   1.000
_cell.length_b   1.000
_cell.length_c   1.000
_cell.angle_alpha   90.00
_cell.angle_beta   90.00
_cell.angle_gamma   90.00
#
_symmetry.space_group_name_H-M   'P 1'
#
loop_
_entity.id
_entity.type
_entity.pdbx_description
1 polymer ?
#
loop_
_entity_poly.entity_id
_entity_poly.type
_entity_poly.pdbx_seq_one_letter_code
_entity_poly.pdbx_strand_id
1 'polypeptide(L)'
;ASSNGGYTLTREELLRTTNLKAREWRHIDPEIWDDEIEAPDDKVDATAATTYIARAIADCTDRPTADAELFDEFCQDFKGWTQAMFERAHATYAKELKQILRFKGVYTGCVNMPPSEVVAKLLRKEDCPKWPDDQFRSNAFCNGTWRGGLR
;
A
#
# COMPACT_ATOMS: atom_id res chain seq x y z
N ALA A 1 5.74 -30.90 22.27
CA ALA A 1 5.80 -30.60 20.83
C ALA A 1 4.39 -30.22 20.40
N SER A 2 4.08 -28.92 20.42
CA SER A 2 2.82 -28.43 19.84
C SER A 2 3.04 -28.29 18.36
N SER A 3 2.46 -29.22 17.61
CA SER A 3 2.22 -29.06 16.18
C SER A 3 1.21 -27.92 16.02
N ASN A 4 1.69 -26.67 15.92
CA ASN A 4 0.92 -25.64 15.26
C ASN A 4 0.83 -26.10 13.80
N GLY A 5 -0.26 -26.77 13.44
CA GLY A 5 -0.66 -26.93 12.05
C GLY A 5 -0.94 -25.52 11.53
N GLY A 6 0.12 -24.83 11.11
CA GLY A 6 0.10 -23.46 10.67
C GLY A 6 -0.73 -23.38 9.40
N TYR A 7 -1.97 -22.94 9.54
CA TYR A 7 -2.79 -22.59 8.40
C TYR A 7 -2.19 -21.33 7.78
N THR A 8 -1.27 -21.54 6.83
CA THR A 8 -0.72 -20.44 6.03
C THR A 8 -1.72 -20.15 4.93
N LEU A 9 -2.29 -18.95 4.93
CA LEU A 9 -3.21 -18.51 3.90
C LEU A 9 -2.53 -18.55 2.53
N THR A 10 -3.29 -18.94 1.52
CA THR A 10 -2.81 -18.87 0.14
C THR A 10 -2.73 -17.42 -0.32
N ARG A 11 -1.84 -17.13 -1.28
CA ARG A 11 -1.74 -15.80 -1.91
C ARG A 11 -3.06 -15.31 -2.49
N GLU A 12 -3.90 -16.23 -2.97
CA GLU A 12 -5.23 -15.91 -3.49
C GLU A 12 -6.17 -15.45 -2.37
N GLU A 13 -6.20 -16.18 -1.25
CA GLU A 13 -7.01 -15.78 -0.09
C GLU A 13 -6.58 -14.40 0.44
N LEU A 14 -5.28 -14.11 0.42
CA LEU A 14 -4.71 -12.84 0.89
C LEU A 14 -4.97 -11.66 -0.04
N LEU A 15 -4.92 -11.86 -1.37
CA LEU A 15 -4.85 -10.75 -2.32
C LEU A 15 -6.01 -10.66 -3.31
N ARG A 16 -6.97 -11.63 -3.33
CA ARG A 16 -8.05 -11.61 -4.35
C ARG A 16 -8.96 -10.37 -4.30
N THR A 17 -9.05 -9.71 -3.14
CA THR A 17 -9.88 -8.51 -2.99
C THR A 17 -9.17 -7.25 -3.49
N THR A 18 -7.84 -7.26 -3.56
CA THR A 18 -7.01 -6.15 -4.02
C THR A 18 -7.03 -6.01 -5.55
N ASN A 19 -6.60 -4.86 -6.09
CA ASN A 19 -6.43 -4.69 -7.55
C ASN A 19 -5.12 -5.30 -8.10
N LEU A 20 -4.33 -5.97 -7.26
CA LEU A 20 -3.11 -6.65 -7.71
C LEU A 20 -3.49 -7.82 -8.61
N LYS A 21 -2.91 -7.86 -9.82
CA LYS A 21 -3.14 -8.96 -10.76
C LYS A 21 -2.57 -10.27 -10.20
N ALA A 22 -3.25 -11.38 -10.43
CA ALA A 22 -2.84 -12.71 -9.95
C ALA A 22 -1.36 -13.07 -10.22
N ARG A 23 -0.83 -12.66 -11.38
CA ARG A 23 0.58 -12.89 -11.75
C ARG A 23 1.59 -12.17 -10.84
N GLU A 24 1.18 -11.08 -10.20
CA GLU A 24 2.03 -10.28 -9.33
C GLU A 24 2.09 -10.88 -7.91
N TRP A 25 1.10 -11.70 -7.52
CA TRP A 25 1.04 -12.32 -6.19
C TRP A 25 2.27 -13.18 -5.87
N ARG A 26 2.99 -13.68 -6.89
CA ARG A 26 4.24 -14.43 -6.73
C ARG A 26 5.35 -13.69 -5.98
N HIS A 27 5.23 -12.36 -5.81
CA HIS A 27 6.24 -11.51 -5.19
C HIS A 27 6.10 -11.38 -3.67
N ILE A 28 5.04 -11.95 -3.09
CA ILE A 28 4.87 -12.01 -1.64
C ILE A 28 5.20 -13.42 -1.12
N ASP A 29 5.53 -13.48 0.15
CA ASP A 29 5.68 -14.70 0.91
C ASP A 29 4.59 -14.78 2.00
N PRO A 30 3.61 -15.70 1.86
CA PRO A 30 2.55 -15.87 2.84
C PRO A 30 3.02 -16.33 4.23
N GLU A 31 4.19 -16.97 4.36
CA GLU A 31 4.67 -17.46 5.66
C GLU A 31 5.03 -16.32 6.62
N ILE A 32 5.40 -15.15 6.06
CA ILE A 32 5.78 -13.94 6.80
C ILE A 32 4.70 -12.85 6.69
N TRP A 33 3.46 -13.21 6.34
CA TRP A 33 2.39 -12.25 6.11
C TRP A 33 2.12 -11.36 7.33
N ASP A 34 2.11 -11.95 8.52
CA ASP A 34 1.84 -11.25 9.78
C ASP A 34 3.11 -10.75 10.48
N ASP A 35 4.29 -10.93 9.86
CA ASP A 35 5.56 -10.48 10.44
C ASP A 35 5.69 -8.95 10.38
N GLU A 36 6.21 -8.38 11.46
CA GLU A 36 6.55 -6.95 11.49
C GLU A 36 7.95 -6.70 10.94
N ILE A 37 8.11 -5.58 10.23
CA ILE A 37 9.42 -5.14 9.74
C ILE A 37 9.97 -4.07 10.69
N GLU A 38 11.09 -4.36 11.33
CA GLU A 38 11.80 -3.40 12.16
C GLU A 38 12.28 -2.22 11.30
N ALA A 39 12.00 -0.99 11.74
CA ALA A 39 12.35 0.22 11.02
C ALA A 39 13.18 1.19 11.89
N PRO A 40 14.18 1.90 11.32
CA PRO A 40 14.65 1.79 9.94
C PRO A 40 15.55 0.55 9.73
N ASP A 41 15.31 -0.21 8.66
CA ASP A 41 16.17 -1.34 8.27
C ASP A 41 16.68 -1.12 6.83
N ASP A 42 17.98 -0.83 6.73
CA ASP A 42 18.69 -0.63 5.45
C ASP A 42 18.95 -1.95 4.70
N LYS A 43 18.64 -3.10 5.32
CA LYS A 43 18.86 -4.45 4.81
C LYS A 43 17.59 -5.26 4.66
N VAL A 44 16.41 -4.64 4.82
CA VAL A 44 15.13 -5.31 4.59
C VAL A 44 15.12 -6.03 3.25
N ASP A 45 14.73 -7.31 3.28
CA ASP A 45 14.60 -8.11 2.08
C ASP A 45 13.47 -7.57 1.18
N ALA A 46 13.66 -7.69 -0.13
CA ALA A 46 12.68 -7.24 -1.11
C ALA A 46 11.35 -7.99 -0.96
N THR A 47 11.39 -9.29 -0.65
CA THR A 47 10.16 -10.10 -0.45
C THR A 47 9.45 -9.66 0.81
N ALA A 48 10.16 -9.51 1.93
CA ALA A 48 9.61 -9.01 3.18
C ALA A 48 8.95 -7.63 3.00
N ALA A 49 9.66 -6.66 2.42
CA ALA A 49 9.11 -5.33 2.16
C ALA A 49 7.88 -5.37 1.24
N THR A 50 7.90 -6.26 0.25
CA THR A 50 6.76 -6.44 -0.67
C THR A 50 5.56 -7.07 0.04
N THR A 51 5.77 -8.11 0.85
CA THR A 51 4.72 -8.75 1.66
C THR A 51 4.07 -7.76 2.61
N TYR A 52 4.86 -6.95 3.30
CA TYR A 52 4.34 -5.95 4.24
C TYR A 52 3.47 -4.89 3.55
N ILE A 53 3.92 -4.37 2.40
CA ILE A 53 3.11 -3.44 1.59
C ILE A 53 1.84 -4.14 1.07
N ALA A 54 1.92 -5.41 0.69
CA ALA A 54 0.77 -6.18 0.24
C ALA A 54 -0.29 -6.31 1.33
N ARG A 55 0.12 -6.56 2.57
CA ARG A 55 -0.75 -6.56 3.75
C ARG A 55 -1.45 -5.23 3.92
N ALA A 56 -0.69 -4.13 3.92
CA ALA A 56 -1.26 -2.79 4.02
C ALA A 56 -2.28 -2.48 2.90
N ILE A 57 -2.03 -2.94 1.66
CA ILE A 57 -3.00 -2.79 0.56
C ILE A 57 -4.26 -3.60 0.82
N ALA A 58 -4.15 -4.83 1.33
CA ALA A 58 -5.29 -5.66 1.69
C ALA A 58 -6.12 -5.02 2.81
N ASP A 59 -5.47 -4.54 3.88
CA ASP A 59 -6.11 -3.79 4.97
C ASP A 59 -6.83 -2.53 4.44
N CYS A 60 -6.15 -1.75 3.60
CA CYS A 60 -6.74 -0.60 2.92
C CYS A 60 -7.94 -0.99 2.04
N THR A 61 -7.98 -2.20 1.50
CA THR A 61 -9.07 -2.66 0.62
C THR A 61 -10.28 -3.11 1.43
N ASP A 62 -10.05 -3.88 2.49
CA ASP A 62 -11.11 -4.56 3.23
C ASP A 62 -11.78 -3.66 4.28
N ARG A 63 -11.07 -2.65 4.79
CA ARG A 63 -11.60 -1.70 5.78
C ARG A 63 -12.37 -0.56 5.12
N PRO A 64 -13.42 -0.01 5.76
CA PRO A 64 -14.14 1.15 5.24
C PRO A 64 -13.41 2.50 5.48
N THR A 65 -12.23 2.50 6.10
CA THR A 65 -11.47 3.70 6.49
C THR A 65 -11.03 4.54 5.28
N ALA A 66 -11.12 5.86 5.40
CA ALA A 66 -10.84 6.80 4.31
C ALA A 66 -10.26 8.12 4.83
N ASP A 67 -9.82 8.99 3.92
CA ASP A 67 -9.35 10.34 4.17
C ASP A 67 -8.29 10.41 5.30
N ALA A 68 -8.51 11.23 6.33
CA ALA A 68 -7.59 11.42 7.44
C ALA A 68 -7.41 10.16 8.30
N GLU A 69 -8.48 9.40 8.51
CA GLU A 69 -8.43 8.16 9.30
C GLU A 69 -7.51 7.12 8.63
N LEU A 70 -7.65 6.95 7.31
CA LEU A 70 -6.77 6.07 6.54
C LEU A 70 -5.32 6.57 6.52
N PHE A 71 -5.11 7.89 6.47
CA PHE A 71 -3.77 8.47 6.53
C PHE A 71 -3.09 8.17 7.88
N ASP A 72 -3.83 8.27 8.99
CA ASP A 72 -3.31 7.96 10.32
C ASP A 72 -2.95 6.48 10.45
N GLU A 73 -3.80 5.57 9.95
CA GLU A 73 -3.51 4.13 9.88
C GLU A 73 -2.22 3.87 9.09
N PHE A 74 -2.11 4.42 7.87
CA PHE A 74 -0.92 4.32 7.03
C PHE A 74 0.35 4.82 7.76
N CYS A 75 0.26 5.94 8.48
CA CYS A 75 1.39 6.48 9.23
C CYS A 75 1.80 5.59 10.42
N GLN A 76 0.87 4.88 11.04
CA GLN A 76 1.19 3.89 12.07
C GLN A 76 1.83 2.65 11.47
N ASP A 77 1.24 2.07 10.41
CA ASP A 77 1.73 0.85 9.77
C ASP A 77 3.16 1.01 9.25
N PHE A 78 3.49 2.18 8.69
CA PHE A 78 4.81 2.44 8.13
C PHE A 78 5.69 3.29 9.04
N LYS A 79 5.40 3.36 10.34
CA LYS A 79 6.17 4.19 11.27
C LYS A 79 7.65 3.81 11.25
N GLY A 80 8.51 4.80 10.98
CA GLY A 80 9.96 4.62 10.91
C GLY A 80 10.48 4.11 9.55
N TRP A 81 9.60 3.75 8.62
CA TRP A 81 10.03 3.35 7.27
C TRP A 81 10.69 4.50 6.53
N THR A 82 11.72 4.15 5.76
CA THR A 82 12.45 5.11 4.90
C THR A 82 12.08 4.92 3.44
N GLN A 83 12.40 5.91 2.60
CA GLN A 83 12.23 5.78 1.14
C GLN A 83 12.96 4.54 0.59
N ALA A 84 14.16 4.24 1.11
CA ALA A 84 14.94 3.08 0.68
C ALA A 84 14.20 1.76 0.95
N MET A 85 13.46 1.64 2.06
CA MET A 85 12.66 0.46 2.37
C MET A 85 11.50 0.30 1.37
N PHE A 86 10.81 1.39 1.02
CA PHE A 86 9.80 1.36 -0.04
C PHE A 86 10.38 1.05 -1.43
N GLU A 87 11.64 1.43 -1.68
CA GLU A 87 12.35 1.11 -2.93
C GLU A 87 12.82 -0.36 -3.01
N ARG A 88 12.94 -1.06 -1.87
CA ARG A 88 13.21 -2.50 -1.86
C ARG A 88 12.02 -3.33 -2.32
N ALA A 89 10.81 -2.86 -2.02
CA ALA A 89 9.60 -3.54 -2.42
C ALA A 89 9.43 -3.54 -3.94
N HIS A 90 8.73 -4.55 -4.45
CA HIS A 90 8.40 -4.63 -5.86
C HIS A 90 7.58 -3.41 -6.30
N ALA A 91 8.01 -2.73 -7.38
CA ALA A 91 7.46 -1.43 -7.77
C ALA A 91 5.94 -1.42 -8.00
N THR A 92 5.35 -2.54 -8.44
CA THR A 92 3.89 -2.69 -8.58
C THR A 92 3.16 -2.46 -7.26
N TYR A 93 3.72 -2.90 -6.13
CA TYR A 93 3.10 -2.82 -4.82
C TYR A 93 3.14 -1.40 -4.26
N ALA A 94 4.30 -0.71 -4.33
CA ALA A 94 4.37 0.70 -3.96
C ALA A 94 3.43 1.57 -4.82
N LYS A 95 3.29 1.22 -6.11
CA LYS A 95 2.32 1.88 -7.01
C LYS A 95 0.88 1.64 -6.57
N GLU A 96 0.51 0.40 -6.28
CA GLU A 96 -0.86 0.09 -5.86
C GLU A 96 -1.19 0.74 -4.51
N LEU A 97 -0.25 0.74 -3.55
CA LEU A 97 -0.41 1.45 -2.28
C LEU A 97 -0.69 2.94 -2.50
N LYS A 98 0.11 3.61 -3.36
CA LYS A 98 -0.16 5.00 -3.75
C LYS A 98 -1.56 5.17 -4.37
N GLN A 99 -2.01 4.23 -5.20
CA GLN A 99 -3.28 4.32 -5.89
C GLN A 99 -4.47 4.15 -4.95
N ILE A 100 -4.42 3.16 -4.04
CA ILE A 100 -5.52 2.91 -3.10
C ILE A 100 -5.65 4.04 -2.07
N LEU A 101 -4.53 4.56 -1.54
CA LEU A 101 -4.53 5.74 -0.66
C LEU A 101 -5.23 6.93 -1.35
N ARG A 102 -4.88 7.19 -2.61
CA ARG A 102 -5.50 8.27 -3.40
C ARG A 102 -6.99 8.03 -3.63
N PHE A 103 -7.35 6.81 -4.00
CA PHE A 103 -8.74 6.44 -4.27
C PHE A 103 -9.63 6.62 -3.05
N LYS A 104 -9.10 6.31 -1.87
CA LYS A 104 -9.79 6.45 -0.58
C LYS A 104 -9.60 7.84 0.07
N GLY A 105 -9.18 8.84 -0.71
CA GLY A 105 -9.24 10.24 -0.30
C GLY A 105 -7.94 10.85 0.25
N VAL A 106 -6.84 10.12 0.30
CA VAL A 106 -5.53 10.67 0.74
C VAL A 106 -4.83 11.37 -0.42
N TYR A 107 -4.46 12.64 -0.25
CA TYR A 107 -3.75 13.36 -1.30
C TYR A 107 -2.29 12.89 -1.45
N THR A 108 -1.99 12.24 -2.57
CA THR A 108 -0.66 11.69 -2.88
C THR A 108 0.20 12.55 -3.81
N GLY A 109 -0.19 13.81 -4.04
CA GLY A 109 0.53 14.71 -4.94
C GLY A 109 0.37 14.34 -6.43
N CYS A 110 1.36 14.74 -7.24
CA CYS A 110 1.35 14.56 -8.70
C CYS A 110 1.52 13.08 -9.13
N VAL A 111 0.85 12.71 -10.23
CA VAL A 111 0.88 11.35 -10.80
C VAL A 111 2.30 10.90 -11.18
N ASN A 112 3.12 11.82 -11.72
CA ASN A 112 4.43 11.52 -12.31
C ASN A 112 5.55 11.26 -11.30
N MET A 113 5.32 11.45 -10.00
CA MET A 113 6.34 11.15 -8.99
C MET A 113 6.47 9.63 -8.77
N PRO A 114 7.70 9.12 -8.57
CA PRO A 114 7.95 7.71 -8.23
C PRO A 114 7.08 7.27 -7.05
N PRO A 115 6.40 6.10 -7.11
CA PRO A 115 5.50 5.69 -6.04
C PRO A 115 6.15 5.59 -4.66
N SER A 116 7.36 5.02 -4.58
CA SER A 116 8.13 4.90 -3.33
C SER A 116 8.46 6.27 -2.72
N GLU A 117 8.86 7.23 -3.55
CA GLU A 117 9.13 8.61 -3.12
C GLU A 117 7.86 9.29 -2.60
N VAL A 118 6.72 9.06 -3.26
CA VAL A 118 5.42 9.63 -2.84
C VAL A 118 5.00 9.11 -1.48
N VAL A 119 4.97 7.79 -1.28
CA VAL A 119 4.55 7.20 0.00
C VAL A 119 5.53 7.57 1.13
N ALA A 120 6.83 7.63 0.85
CA ALA A 120 7.83 8.06 1.82
C ALA A 120 7.71 9.56 2.17
N LYS A 121 7.36 10.42 1.22
CA LYS A 121 7.08 11.84 1.48
C LYS A 121 5.80 12.02 2.27
N LEU A 122 4.78 11.22 1.99
CA LEU A 122 3.50 11.23 2.68
C LEU A 122 3.69 10.88 4.17
N LEU A 123 4.48 9.84 4.46
CA LEU A 123 4.82 9.41 5.82
C LEU A 123 5.55 10.48 6.66
N ARG A 124 6.20 11.47 6.02
CA ARG A 124 6.87 12.58 6.70
C ARG A 124 5.95 13.75 7.05
N LYS A 125 4.66 13.66 6.71
CA LYS A 125 3.68 14.70 7.02
C LYS A 125 3.13 14.49 8.43
N GLU A 126 2.98 15.58 9.17
CA GLU A 126 2.35 15.57 10.50
C GLU A 126 0.82 15.41 10.38
N ASP A 127 0.22 16.05 9.37
CA ASP A 127 -1.22 16.02 9.11
C ASP A 127 -1.54 15.47 7.72
N CYS A 128 -2.75 14.89 7.58
CA CYS A 128 -3.27 14.44 6.30
C CYS A 128 -3.28 15.60 5.29
N PRO A 129 -2.60 15.46 4.13
CA PRO A 129 -2.49 16.53 3.17
C PRO A 129 -3.85 16.82 2.52
N LYS A 130 -4.18 18.11 2.43
CA LYS A 130 -5.42 18.56 1.78
C LYS A 130 -5.30 18.52 0.27
N TRP A 131 -6.40 18.14 -0.38
CA TRP A 131 -6.56 18.33 -1.82
C TRP A 131 -6.55 19.83 -2.15
N PRO A 132 -5.80 20.27 -3.17
CA PRO A 132 -5.88 21.66 -3.60
C PRO A 132 -7.25 21.92 -4.25
N ASP A 133 -7.79 23.13 -4.04
CA ASP A 133 -9.16 23.52 -4.40
C ASP A 133 -9.47 23.37 -5.91
N ASP A 134 -8.45 23.46 -6.76
CA ASP A 134 -8.54 23.32 -8.21
C ASP A 134 -8.62 21.86 -8.69
N GLN A 135 -8.09 20.92 -7.91
CA GLN A 135 -8.16 19.48 -8.20
C GLN A 135 -9.48 18.85 -7.75
N PHE A 136 -10.26 19.54 -6.91
CA PHE A 136 -11.63 19.13 -6.54
C PHE A 136 -12.61 19.18 -7.72
N ARG A 137 -12.35 20.04 -8.73
CA ARG A 137 -13.26 20.28 -9.87
C ARG A 137 -12.86 19.58 -11.16
N SER A 138 -11.71 18.91 -11.17
CA SER A 138 -11.29 18.11 -12.31
C SER A 138 -11.33 16.64 -11.94
N ASN A 139 -12.45 16.01 -12.29
CA ASN A 139 -12.44 14.70 -12.96
C ASN A 139 -11.62 14.76 -14.27
N ALA A 140 -10.48 15.46 -14.31
CA ALA A 140 -9.47 15.26 -15.31
C ALA A 140 -8.84 13.92 -14.95
N PHE A 141 -9.57 12.87 -15.31
CA PHE A 141 -9.09 11.54 -15.59
C PHE A 141 -7.73 11.71 -16.28
N CYS A 142 -6.65 11.55 -15.52
CA CYS A 142 -5.35 11.27 -16.09
C CYS A 142 -5.52 9.89 -16.76
N ASN A 143 -5.71 9.91 -18.08
CA ASN A 143 -6.04 8.78 -18.96
C ASN A 143 -5.33 7.46 -18.59
N GLY A 144 -6.01 6.69 -17.75
CA GLY A 144 -5.71 5.31 -17.43
C GLY A 144 -7.05 4.67 -17.09
N THR A 145 -7.77 4.23 -18.12
CA THR A 145 -9.05 3.54 -18.02
C THR A 145 -9.00 2.43 -16.97
N TRP A 146 -9.74 2.60 -15.88
CA TRP A 146 -10.15 1.51 -15.01
C TRP A 146 -11.67 1.47 -14.98
N ARG A 147 -12.23 0.38 -15.52
CA ARG A 147 -13.62 -0.03 -15.30
C ARG A 147 -13.65 -0.84 -14.00
N GLY A 148 -13.98 -0.20 -12.89
CA GLY A 148 -14.53 -0.87 -11.71
C GLY A 148 -16.03 -0.66 -11.74
N GLY A 149 -16.78 -1.64 -12.24
CA GLY A 149 -18.22 -1.57 -12.28
C GLY A 149 -18.80 -1.65 -10.87
N LEU A 150 -19.68 -0.71 -10.56
CA LEU A 150 -20.70 -0.92 -9.54
C LEU A 150 -21.55 -2.12 -9.95
N ARG A 151 -21.54 -3.16 -9.12
CA ARG A 151 -22.71 -4.00 -8.84
C ARG A 151 -22.70 -4.40 -7.39
#